data_AF-A0A3E0H5D8-F1
#
_entry.id   AF-A0A3E0H5D8-F1
#
_cell.length_a   1.000
_cell.length_b   1.000
_cell.length_c   1.000
_cell.angle_alpha   90.00
_cell.angle_beta   90.00
_cell.angle_gamma   90.00
#
_symmetry.space_group_name_H-M   'P 1'
#
loop_
_entity.id
_entity.type
_entity.pdbx_description
1 polymer ?
#
loop_
_entity_poly.entity_id
_entity_poly.type
_entity_poly.pdbx_seq_one_letter_code
_entity_poly.pdbx_strand_id
1 'polypeptide(L)'
;MYVVAALATAVLAEVDGHAAESARRLGAVDGWLHKAGVILDPDDAEEREALRDRLVGQLGADAFAVAGNAGAELDLPELLSN
;
A
#
# COMPACT_ATOMS: atom_id res chain seq x y z
N MET A 1 14.93 -1.03 4.14
CA MET A 1 15.09 -1.84 2.89
C MET A 1 13.78 -2.50 2.45
N TYR A 2 12.91 -2.97 3.36
CA TYR A 2 11.65 -3.64 3.00
C TYR A 2 10.53 -2.71 2.49
N VAL A 3 10.48 -1.45 2.94
CA VAL A 3 9.38 -0.51 2.62
C VAL A 3 9.34 -0.15 1.14
N VAL A 4 10.47 0.24 0.55
CA VAL A 4 10.57 0.59 -0.87
C VAL A 4 10.17 -0.59 -1.75
N ALA A 5 10.61 -1.80 -1.40
CA ALA A 5 10.22 -3.02 -2.11
C ALA A 5 8.71 -3.29 -2.00
N ALA A 6 8.11 -3.12 -0.81
CA ALA A 6 6.69 -3.36 -0.60
C ALA A 6 5.82 -2.31 -1.31
N LEU A 7 6.20 -1.02 -1.27
CA LEU A 7 5.52 0.05 -2.03
C LEU A 7 5.61 -0.23 -3.53
N ALA A 8 6.77 -0.66 -4.03
CA ALA A 8 6.92 -1.06 -5.43
C ALA A 8 5.99 -2.22 -5.82
N THR A 9 5.75 -3.21 -4.95
CA THR A 9 4.76 -4.26 -5.25
C THR A 9 3.32 -3.75 -5.31
N ALA A 10 2.97 -2.75 -4.50
CA ALA A 10 1.65 -2.11 -4.60
C ALA A 10 1.51 -1.34 -5.93
N VAL A 11 2.55 -0.62 -6.34
CA VAL A 11 2.58 0.06 -7.65
C VAL A 11 2.47 -0.93 -8.81
N LEU A 12 3.21 -2.05 -8.77
CA LEU A 12 3.13 -3.07 -9.82
C LEU A 12 1.73 -3.67 -9.94
N ALA A 13 1.08 -3.99 -8.82
CA ALA A 13 -0.30 -4.47 -8.83
C ALA A 13 -1.28 -3.45 -9.42
N GLU A 14 -1.04 -2.15 -9.22
CA GLU A 14 -1.84 -1.10 -9.87
C GLU A 14 -1.64 -1.10 -11.40
N VAL A 15 -0.37 -1.13 -11.85
CA VAL A 15 -0.01 -1.13 -13.28
C VAL A 15 -0.60 -2.33 -14.01
N ASP A 16 -0.69 -3.48 -13.36
CA ASP A 16 -1.32 -4.69 -13.88
C ASP A 16 -2.87 -4.64 -13.87
N GLY A 17 -3.47 -3.54 -13.42
CA GLY A 17 -4.92 -3.34 -13.37
C GLY A 17 -5.60 -3.95 -12.14
N HIS A 18 -4.83 -4.40 -11.15
CA HIS A 18 -5.33 -5.01 -9.92
C HIS A 18 -5.48 -3.98 -8.79
N ALA A 19 -6.30 -2.96 -8.99
CA ALA A 19 -6.47 -1.85 -8.04
C ALA A 19 -6.81 -2.30 -6.60
N ALA A 20 -7.68 -3.31 -6.43
CA ALA A 20 -8.03 -3.81 -5.10
C ALA A 20 -6.86 -4.53 -4.41
N GLU A 21 -6.02 -5.22 -5.17
CA GLU A 21 -4.82 -5.88 -4.64
C GLU A 21 -3.74 -4.84 -4.29
N SER A 22 -3.55 -3.84 -5.16
CA SER A 22 -2.69 -2.68 -4.87
C SER A 22 -3.10 -1.98 -3.57
N ALA A 23 -4.40 -1.76 -3.36
CA ALA A 23 -4.92 -1.16 -2.13
C ALA A 23 -4.66 -2.01 -0.88
N ARG A 24 -4.78 -3.35 -0.97
CA ARG A 24 -4.37 -4.24 0.14
C ARG A 24 -2.88 -4.12 0.42
N ARG A 25 -2.04 -4.15 -0.62
CA ARG A 25 -0.58 -4.05 -0.48
C ARG A 25 -0.16 -2.72 0.14
N LEU A 26 -0.77 -1.62 -0.28
CA LEU A 26 -0.58 -0.30 0.32
C LEU A 26 -1.03 -0.28 1.79
N GLY A 27 -2.18 -0.87 2.11
CA GLY A 27 -2.66 -1.00 3.49
C GLY A 27 -1.69 -1.76 4.40
N ALA A 28 -1.05 -2.81 3.90
CA ALA A 28 -0.02 -3.55 4.64
C ALA A 28 1.24 -2.72 4.88
N VAL A 29 1.67 -1.93 3.89
CA VAL A 29 2.77 -0.98 4.04
C VAL A 29 2.46 0.05 5.12
N ASP A 30 1.27 0.66 5.08
CA ASP A 30 0.82 1.64 6.07
C ASP A 30 0.73 1.03 7.47
N GLY A 31 0.18 -0.18 7.59
CA GLY A 31 0.07 -0.92 8.85
C GLY A 31 1.44 -1.20 9.46
N TRP A 32 2.43 -1.59 8.65
CA TRP A 32 3.80 -1.81 9.13
C TRP A 32 4.51 -0.52 9.51
N LEU A 33 4.40 0.54 8.69
CA LEU A 33 5.01 1.84 8.99
C LEU A 33 4.52 2.36 10.34
N HIS A 34 3.21 2.24 10.59
CA HIS A 34 2.59 2.58 11.86
C HIS A 34 3.14 1.73 13.02
N LYS A 35 3.16 0.39 12.87
CA LYS A 35 3.68 -0.54 13.89
C LYS A 35 5.17 -0.31 14.20
N ALA A 36 5.97 0.00 13.17
CA ALA A 36 7.42 0.20 13.28
C ALA A 36 7.79 1.63 13.73
N GLY A 37 6.83 2.55 13.81
CA GLY A 37 7.08 3.96 14.13
C GLY A 37 7.98 4.65 13.10
N VAL A 38 7.97 4.18 11.86
CA VAL A 38 8.84 4.67 10.79
C VAL A 38 8.18 5.88 10.13
N ILE A 39 8.95 6.95 10.00
CA ILE A 39 8.58 8.14 9.24
C ILE A 39 9.29 8.03 7.89
N LEU A 40 8.51 8.09 6.80
CA LEU A 40 9.04 8.16 5.44
C LEU A 40 9.75 9.49 5.24
N ASP A 41 10.79 9.51 4.41
CA ASP A 41 11.28 10.76 3.88
C ASP A 41 10.21 11.41 2.96
N PRO A 42 10.34 12.71 2.66
CA PRO A 42 9.32 13.44 1.90
C PRO A 42 8.99 12.83 0.54
N ASP A 43 10.00 12.29 -0.17
CA ASP A 43 9.81 11.77 -1.53
C ASP A 43 9.00 10.47 -1.48
N ASP A 44 9.36 9.54 -0.58
CA ASP A 44 8.62 8.30 -0.35
C ASP A 44 7.17 8.58 0.12
N ALA A 45 6.97 9.62 0.93
CA ALA A 45 5.66 10.01 1.42
C ALA A 45 4.75 10.54 0.29
N GLU A 46 5.32 11.35 -0.63
CA GLU A 46 4.61 11.85 -1.81
C GLU A 46 4.23 10.71 -2.77
N GLU A 47 5.12 9.76 -3.03
CA GLU A 47 4.82 8.60 -3.87
C GLU A 47 3.69 7.75 -3.29
N ARG A 48 3.71 7.52 -1.98
CA ARG A 48 2.67 6.78 -1.25
C ARG A 48 1.31 7.48 -1.37
N GLU A 49 1.27 8.79 -1.15
CA GLU A 49 0.03 9.56 -1.24
C GLU A 49 -0.50 9.61 -2.68
N ALA A 50 0.38 9.77 -3.67
CA ALA A 50 -0.01 9.73 -5.07
C ALA A 50 -0.60 8.37 -5.47
N LEU A 51 -0.06 7.25 -4.96
CA LEU A 51 -0.65 5.93 -5.17
C LEU A 51 -2.03 5.82 -4.50
N ARG A 52 -2.15 6.29 -3.25
CA ARG A 52 -3.42 6.32 -2.52
C ARG A 52 -4.51 7.06 -3.30
N ASP A 53 -4.21 8.26 -3.78
CA ASP A 53 -5.17 9.07 -4.53
C ASP A 53 -5.63 8.39 -5.83
N ARG A 54 -4.72 7.74 -6.56
CA ARG A 54 -5.07 6.96 -7.74
C ARG A 54 -6.00 5.80 -7.41
N LEU A 55 -5.68 5.04 -6.37
CA LEU A 55 -6.49 3.88 -5.95
C LEU A 55 -7.87 4.29 -5.44
N VAL A 56 -7.96 5.39 -4.69
CA VAL A 56 -9.25 5.96 -4.28
C VAL A 56 -10.05 6.41 -5.50
N GLY A 57 -9.42 7.04 -6.49
CA GLY A 57 -10.08 7.45 -7.74
C GLY A 57 -10.58 6.27 -8.57
N GLN A 58 -9.87 5.14 -8.58
CA GLN A 58 -10.23 3.94 -9.34
C GLN A 58 -11.30 3.08 -8.64
N LEU A 59 -11.21 2.90 -7.32
CA LEU A 59 -12.07 2.00 -6.55
C LEU A 59 -13.28 2.70 -5.92
N GLY A 60 -13.14 4.00 -5.63
CA GLY A 60 -13.99 4.70 -4.67
C GLY A 60 -13.48 4.54 -3.23
N ALA A 61 -13.77 5.54 -2.40
CA ALA A 61 -13.24 5.65 -1.04
C ALA A 61 -13.61 4.44 -0.14
N ASP A 62 -14.86 3.96 -0.22
CA ASP A 62 -15.33 2.86 0.62
C ASP A 62 -14.63 1.53 0.27
N ALA A 63 -14.53 1.23 -1.03
CA ALA A 63 -13.87 0.02 -1.51
C ALA A 63 -12.36 0.04 -1.23
N PHE A 64 -11.73 1.22 -1.38
CA PHE A 64 -10.35 1.43 -0.96
C PHE A 64 -10.16 1.18 0.54
N ALA A 65 -11.02 1.74 1.40
CA ALA A 65 -10.92 1.57 2.84
C ALA A 65 -11.06 0.09 3.26
N VAL A 66 -12.00 -0.65 2.67
CA VAL A 66 -12.17 -2.09 2.94
C VAL A 66 -10.91 -2.87 2.54
N ALA A 67 -10.39 -2.64 1.34
CA ALA A 67 -9.18 -3.32 0.86
C ALA A 67 -7.95 -2.95 1.68
N GLY A 68 -7.75 -1.66 1.98
CA GLY A 68 -6.64 -1.17 2.79
C GLY A 68 -6.65 -1.71 4.21
N ASN A 69 -7.83 -1.74 4.86
CA ASN A 69 -7.95 -2.31 6.22
C ASN A 69 -7.65 -3.81 6.25
N ALA A 70 -8.11 -4.57 5.26
CA ALA A 70 -7.77 -5.98 5.13
C ALA A 70 -6.25 -6.20 4.94
N GLY A 71 -5.59 -5.28 4.24
CA GLY A 71 -4.14 -5.27 4.08
C GLY A 71 -3.37 -4.93 5.35
N ALA A 72 -3.85 -3.97 6.15
CA ALA A 72 -3.17 -3.48 7.36
C ALA A 72 -2.99 -4.56 8.45
N GLU A 73 -3.78 -5.62 8.39
CA GLU A 73 -3.66 -6.79 9.27
C GLU A 73 -2.54 -7.75 8.86
N LEU A 74 -2.05 -7.66 7.61
CA LEU A 74 -1.01 -8.54 7.07
C LEU A 74 0.39 -8.11 7.53
N ASP A 75 1.27 -9.08 7.69
CA ASP A 75 2.69 -8.83 7.96
C ASP A 75 3.46 -8.59 6.66
N LEU A 76 4.32 -7.56 6.67
CA LEU A 76 5.06 -7.11 5.48
C LEU A 76 5.93 -8.21 4.82
N PRO A 77 6.57 -9.13 5.57
CA PRO A 77 7.26 -10.29 4.98
C PRO A 77 6.34 -11.27 4.25
N GLU A 78 5.10 -11.47 4.70
CA GLU A 78 4.13 -12.36 4.03
C GLU A 78 3.71 -11.80 2.67
N LEU A 79 3.67 -10.47 2.57
CA LEU A 79 3.31 -9.74 1.36
C LEU A 79 4.41 -9.75 0.28
N LEU A 80 5.68 -9.85 0.70
CA LEU A 80 6.85 -9.91 -0.18
C LEU A 80 7.20 -11.35 -0.62
N SER A 81 6.59 -12.36 0.01
CA SER A 81 6.87 -13.78 -0.25
C SER A 81 5.89 -14.42 -1.25
N ASN A 82 4.87 -13.67 -1.72
CA ASN A 82 3.83 -14.08 -2.68
C ASN A 82 3.77 -13.12 -3.87
#